data_AF-A0A135VSF8-F1
#
_entry.id   AF-A0A135VSF8-F1
#
_cell.length_a   1.000
_cell.length_b   1.000
_cell.length_c   1.000
_cell.angle_alpha   90.00
_cell.angle_beta   90.00
_cell.angle_gamma   90.00
#
_symmetry.space_group_name_H-M   'P 1'
#
loop_
_entity.id
_entity.type
_entity.pdbx_description
1 polymer ?
#
loop_
_entity_poly.entity_id
_entity_poly.type
_entity_poly.pdbx_seq_one_letter_code
_entity_poly.pdbx_strand_id
1 'polypeptide(L)'
;MVYYTEETPGVNKRLVAGYYLFLCLIGFAILLGPTGSGIPITLVGNEIRDEHYVATPNLGTDPSDCVGCHDNEYNNWSTTAHATHMYTNGTHVRIGAYAWFAAAFFNSSCSECHTSGWDNSTGTPTYDALGVNCFACHTGDPVVDYSGDACAPCHLPSGEEHPHQMTAWENSAHANSLTDLRSSDHAASYCMHCMSTEGFIDQQAGGHATFEPTDDVNAVSCPACHAVHANWSSTEGQLRANSPTDLCGLCHVGERHTTYQTWTGGPHALAGVDCIDCHGYDVAPGDNEFLNHTFLVNLDKACGQSEECHKGLEDWAIDQLETYQASYEDLTAEIEAEVAAFKPIVLAYNDTADADHDLVDEVLAYVDAAADLVSYYDNDGSSGFHHPHQIFGELNAAFADLLDAKAHFYEMTGAGTTPPPVQADTLIIVAGAAGGIVVGLLLGVLVGRRR
;
A
#
# COMPACT_ATOMS: atom_id res chain seq x y z
N MET A 1 13.72 -30.16 -23.58
CA MET A 1 14.68 -30.94 -24.40
C MET A 1 16.06 -30.38 -24.05
N VAL A 2 16.86 -31.09 -23.26
CA VAL A 2 18.15 -30.60 -22.76
C VAL A 2 19.26 -31.44 -23.38
N TYR A 3 20.18 -30.78 -24.10
CA TYR A 3 21.35 -31.41 -24.70
C TYR A 3 22.39 -31.73 -23.61
N TYR A 4 22.85 -32.98 -23.55
CA TYR A 4 23.96 -33.39 -22.69
C TYR A 4 25.23 -33.49 -23.55
N THR A 5 26.28 -32.75 -23.19
CA THR A 5 27.64 -32.95 -23.70
C THR A 5 28.41 -33.92 -22.79
N GLU A 6 29.30 -34.73 -23.38
CA GLU A 6 29.80 -36.02 -22.85
C GLU A 6 30.81 -35.97 -21.68
N GLU A 7 30.98 -34.87 -20.95
CA GLU A 7 31.90 -34.84 -19.81
C GLU A 7 31.27 -34.20 -18.57
N THR A 8 30.48 -34.99 -17.82
CA THR A 8 30.14 -34.64 -16.43
C THR A 8 30.36 -35.83 -15.49
N PRO A 9 31.06 -35.63 -14.35
CA PRO A 9 31.40 -36.71 -13.44
C PRO A 9 30.15 -37.24 -12.74
N GLY A 10 29.95 -38.55 -12.86
CA GLY A 10 29.06 -39.43 -12.08
C GLY A 10 28.01 -38.76 -11.20
N VAL A 11 26.97 -38.17 -11.80
CA VAL A 11 25.81 -37.70 -11.04
C VAL A 11 25.10 -38.91 -10.46
N ASN A 12 25.05 -38.99 -9.13
CA ASN A 12 24.41 -40.09 -8.42
C ASN A 12 22.90 -40.06 -8.72
N LYS A 13 22.45 -40.99 -9.57
CA LYS A 13 21.06 -41.08 -10.04
C LYS A 13 20.02 -41.14 -8.90
N ARG A 14 20.42 -41.57 -7.69
CA ARG A 14 19.56 -41.57 -6.50
C ARG A 14 19.32 -40.16 -5.94
N LEU A 15 20.32 -39.27 -6.01
CA LEU A 15 20.18 -37.87 -5.58
C LEU A 15 19.27 -37.08 -6.51
N VAL A 16 19.37 -37.30 -7.82
CA VAL A 16 18.51 -36.66 -8.81
C VAL A 16 17.06 -37.12 -8.66
N ALA A 17 16.83 -38.42 -8.50
CA ALA A 17 15.48 -38.95 -8.24
C ALA A 17 14.89 -38.44 -6.91
N GLY A 18 15.71 -38.32 -5.87
CA GLY A 18 15.29 -37.73 -4.59
C GLY A 18 14.91 -36.26 -4.71
N TYR A 19 15.66 -35.48 -5.49
CA TYR A 19 15.37 -34.07 -5.76
C TYR A 19 14.05 -33.88 -6.51
N TYR A 20 13.78 -34.68 -7.54
CA TYR A 20 12.50 -34.63 -8.25
C TYR A 20 11.32 -35.09 -7.39
N LEU A 21 11.49 -36.13 -6.56
CA LEU A 21 10.45 -36.55 -5.62
C LEU A 21 10.14 -35.46 -4.59
N PHE A 22 11.17 -34.78 -4.08
CA PHE A 22 11.02 -33.65 -3.15
C PHE A 22 10.28 -32.47 -3.80
N LEU A 23 10.62 -32.11 -5.04
CA LEU A 23 9.90 -31.07 -5.78
C LEU A 23 8.43 -31.46 -6.07
N CYS A 24 8.16 -32.72 -6.39
CA CYS A 24 6.78 -33.19 -6.57
C CYS A 24 5.97 -33.17 -5.25
N LEU A 25 6.61 -33.47 -4.11
CA LEU A 25 5.94 -33.43 -2.80
C LEU A 25 5.68 -32.00 -2.33
N ILE A 26 6.59 -31.06 -2.60
CA ILE A 26 6.35 -29.62 -2.36
C ILE A 26 5.23 -29.12 -3.28
N GLY A 27 5.24 -29.48 -4.56
CA GLY A 27 4.15 -29.14 -5.48
C GLY A 27 2.79 -29.67 -5.02
N PHE A 28 2.74 -30.89 -4.48
CA PHE A 28 1.51 -31.45 -3.91
C PHE A 28 1.09 -30.79 -2.59
N ALA A 29 2.04 -30.35 -1.75
CA ALA A 29 1.73 -29.63 -0.51
C ALA A 29 1.23 -28.19 -0.78
N ILE A 30 1.68 -27.56 -1.87
CA ILE A 30 1.19 -26.25 -2.32
C ILE A 30 -0.20 -26.38 -2.98
N LEU A 31 -0.43 -27.44 -3.77
CA LEU A 31 -1.74 -27.72 -4.38
C LEU A 31 -2.80 -28.21 -3.38
N LEU A 32 -2.38 -28.81 -2.27
CA LEU A 32 -3.24 -29.28 -1.18
C LEU A 32 -3.00 -28.46 0.09
N GLY A 33 -2.68 -27.17 -0.05
CA GLY A 33 -2.54 -26.26 1.07
C GLY A 33 -3.69 -26.46 2.06
N PRO A 34 -3.46 -26.28 3.38
CA PRO A 34 -4.50 -26.47 4.35
C PRO A 34 -5.66 -25.59 3.91
N THR A 35 -6.80 -26.22 3.60
CA THR A 35 -8.10 -25.57 3.66
C THR A 35 -8.26 -25.18 5.12
N GLY A 36 -7.57 -24.09 5.50
CA GLY A 36 -8.00 -23.26 6.59
C GLY A 36 -9.46 -23.00 6.29
N SER A 37 -10.29 -23.33 7.27
CA SER A 37 -11.70 -23.00 7.31
C SER A 37 -11.87 -21.49 7.32
N GLY A 38 -11.47 -20.82 6.23
CA GLY A 38 -12.12 -19.61 5.79
C GLY A 38 -13.44 -20.09 5.22
N ILE A 39 -14.50 -19.94 6.01
CA ILE A 39 -15.82 -19.86 5.43
C ILE A 39 -15.69 -18.74 4.38
N PRO A 40 -15.92 -19.00 3.08
CA PRO A 40 -15.96 -17.92 2.12
C PRO A 40 -17.01 -16.95 2.63
N ILE A 41 -16.59 -15.73 2.95
CA ILE A 41 -17.53 -14.61 3.04
C ILE A 41 -17.93 -14.38 1.58
N THR A 42 -18.77 -15.26 1.04
CA THR A 42 -19.55 -14.93 -0.14
C THR A 42 -20.29 -13.67 0.23
N LEU A 43 -19.94 -12.55 -0.41
CA LEU A 43 -20.78 -11.37 -0.40
C LEU A 43 -22.18 -11.84 -0.75
N VAL A 44 -23.04 -11.74 0.26
CA VAL A 44 -24.33 -12.40 0.29
C VAL A 44 -25.15 -11.78 -0.84
N GLY A 45 -25.33 -12.52 -1.93
CA GLY A 45 -26.26 -12.11 -2.97
C GLY A 45 -27.65 -11.85 -2.36
N ASN A 46 -28.39 -10.91 -2.94
CA ASN A 46 -29.70 -10.47 -2.43
C ASN A 46 -30.67 -11.62 -2.07
N GLU A 47 -30.55 -12.80 -2.70
CA GLU A 47 -31.39 -13.97 -2.44
C GLU A 47 -31.09 -14.67 -1.09
N ILE A 48 -29.83 -14.79 -0.68
CA ILE A 48 -29.47 -15.37 0.64
C ILE A 48 -29.80 -14.35 1.76
N ARG A 49 -29.73 -13.04 1.46
CA ARG A 49 -30.15 -11.97 2.37
C ARG A 49 -31.62 -12.12 2.75
N ASP A 50 -32.48 -12.40 1.78
CA ASP A 50 -33.93 -12.55 2.01
C ASP A 50 -34.23 -13.84 2.81
N GLU A 51 -33.48 -14.93 2.59
CA GLU A 51 -33.59 -16.16 3.38
C GLU A 51 -33.11 -15.97 4.84
N HIS A 52 -32.05 -15.17 5.05
CA HIS A 52 -31.54 -14.86 6.38
C HIS A 52 -32.51 -14.00 7.19
N TYR A 53 -33.12 -12.99 6.56
CA TYR A 53 -34.14 -12.14 7.18
C TYR A 53 -35.36 -12.95 7.68
N VAL A 54 -35.73 -14.00 6.95
CA VAL A 54 -36.80 -14.92 7.34
C VAL A 54 -36.37 -15.86 8.49
N ALA A 55 -35.09 -16.24 8.55
CA ALA A 55 -34.56 -17.18 9.53
C ALA A 55 -34.29 -16.56 10.91
N THR A 56 -34.00 -15.25 11.01
CA THR A 56 -33.65 -14.58 12.27
C THR A 56 -34.48 -13.30 12.51
N PRO A 57 -35.81 -13.37 12.69
CA PRO A 57 -36.68 -12.19 12.73
C PRO A 57 -36.56 -11.32 14.01
N ASN A 58 -35.68 -11.69 14.95
CA ASN A 58 -35.46 -10.92 16.17
C ASN A 58 -34.02 -11.15 16.66
N LEU A 59 -33.11 -10.26 16.27
CA LEU A 59 -31.70 -10.26 16.71
C LEU A 59 -31.53 -9.73 18.15
N GLY A 60 -32.63 -9.49 18.87
CA GLY A 60 -32.59 -8.98 20.23
C GLY A 60 -31.98 -7.59 20.32
N THR A 61 -31.46 -7.24 21.49
CA THR A 61 -30.81 -5.93 21.75
C THR A 61 -29.42 -6.09 22.35
N ASP A 62 -28.96 -7.33 22.54
CA ASP A 62 -27.67 -7.66 23.13
C ASP A 62 -26.81 -8.43 22.11
N PRO A 63 -25.50 -8.11 21.97
CA PRO A 63 -24.60 -8.87 21.10
C PRO A 63 -24.60 -10.38 21.34
N SER A 64 -24.84 -10.82 22.57
CA SER A 64 -24.93 -12.25 22.91
C SER A 64 -26.16 -12.93 22.30
N ASP A 65 -27.17 -12.18 21.86
CA ASP A 65 -28.32 -12.74 21.12
C ASP A 65 -27.87 -13.27 19.73
N CYS A 66 -26.75 -12.77 19.19
CA CYS A 66 -26.19 -13.24 17.92
C CYS A 66 -25.39 -14.55 18.03
N VAL A 67 -24.87 -14.90 19.22
CA VAL A 67 -23.96 -16.05 19.41
C VAL A 67 -24.60 -17.38 18.99
N GLY A 68 -25.93 -17.48 19.07
CA GLY A 68 -26.66 -18.69 18.70
C GLY A 68 -26.55 -19.06 17.21
N CYS A 69 -26.33 -18.06 16.34
CA CYS A 69 -26.23 -18.24 14.90
C CYS A 69 -24.85 -17.84 14.33
N HIS A 70 -24.14 -16.92 14.99
CA HIS A 70 -22.91 -16.28 14.54
C HIS A 70 -21.79 -16.39 15.59
N ASP A 71 -21.58 -17.60 16.13
CA ASP A 71 -20.64 -17.86 17.22
C ASP A 71 -19.20 -17.44 16.85
N ASN A 72 -18.76 -17.71 15.61
CA ASN A 72 -17.41 -17.36 15.17
C ASN A 72 -17.21 -15.84 15.08
N GLU A 73 -18.14 -15.13 14.44
CA GLU A 73 -18.10 -13.69 14.27
C GLU A 73 -18.20 -12.97 15.62
N TYR A 74 -19.10 -13.44 16.50
CA TYR A 74 -19.23 -12.95 17.86
C TYR A 74 -17.92 -13.15 18.66
N ASN A 75 -17.35 -14.36 18.60
CA ASN A 75 -16.11 -14.65 19.33
C ASN A 75 -14.95 -13.79 18.81
N ASN A 76 -14.82 -13.63 17.49
CA ASN A 76 -13.84 -12.72 16.88
C ASN A 76 -14.04 -11.29 17.38
N TRP A 77 -15.25 -10.74 17.23
CA TRP A 77 -15.59 -9.39 17.70
C TRP A 77 -15.31 -9.21 19.19
N SER A 78 -15.68 -10.16 20.04
CA SER A 78 -15.55 -10.06 21.51
C SER A 78 -14.12 -9.87 22.00
N THR A 79 -13.13 -10.22 21.16
CA THR A 79 -11.70 -10.04 21.44
C THR A 79 -11.13 -8.72 20.93
N THR A 80 -11.92 -7.96 20.17
CA THR A 80 -11.47 -6.72 19.56
C THR A 80 -11.35 -5.57 20.54
N ALA A 81 -10.54 -4.58 20.17
CA ALA A 81 -10.52 -3.29 20.85
C ALA A 81 -11.91 -2.63 20.89
N HIS A 82 -12.78 -2.83 19.89
CA HIS A 82 -14.14 -2.28 19.90
C HIS A 82 -15.04 -2.89 20.98
N ALA A 83 -15.06 -4.23 21.09
CA ALA A 83 -15.83 -4.94 22.12
C ALA A 83 -15.29 -4.68 23.53
N THR A 84 -13.98 -4.44 23.62
CA THR A 84 -13.27 -4.24 24.90
C THR A 84 -12.99 -2.77 25.20
N HIS A 85 -13.43 -1.85 24.33
CA HIS A 85 -13.12 -0.42 24.49
C HIS A 85 -13.71 0.12 25.78
N MET A 86 -14.77 -0.49 26.30
CA MET A 86 -15.35 -0.05 27.55
C MET A 86 -15.57 -1.20 28.51
N TYR A 87 -15.11 -1.01 29.75
CA TYR A 87 -15.33 -1.94 30.85
C TYR A 87 -16.03 -1.23 32.00
N THR A 88 -17.01 -1.90 32.61
CA THR A 88 -17.64 -1.44 33.85
C THR A 88 -17.57 -2.52 34.93
N ASN A 89 -17.37 -2.09 36.18
CA ASN A 89 -17.56 -2.97 37.35
C ASN A 89 -18.79 -2.56 38.18
N GLY A 90 -19.68 -1.74 37.60
CA GLY A 90 -20.87 -1.17 38.24
C GLY A 90 -20.61 0.13 38.99
N THR A 91 -19.41 0.35 39.53
CA THR A 91 -19.07 1.61 40.23
C THR A 91 -18.08 2.49 39.48
N HIS A 92 -17.31 1.90 38.57
CA HIS A 92 -16.33 2.58 37.74
C HIS A 92 -16.46 2.12 36.30
N VAL A 93 -16.12 3.02 35.38
CA VAL A 93 -15.98 2.76 33.95
C VAL A 93 -14.53 2.99 33.57
N ARG A 94 -14.04 2.18 32.62
CA ARG A 94 -12.75 2.33 31.97
C ARG A 94 -13.00 2.38 30.47
N ILE A 95 -12.39 3.35 29.79
CA ILE A 95 -12.44 3.50 28.33
C ILE A 95 -11.03 3.27 27.80
N GLY A 96 -10.86 2.36 26.84
CA GLY A 96 -9.58 1.96 26.26
C GLY A 96 -8.48 1.72 27.28
N ALA A 97 -7.35 2.40 27.09
CA ALA A 97 -6.19 2.33 27.97
C ALA A 97 -6.30 3.19 29.24
N TYR A 98 -7.29 4.08 29.34
CA TYR A 98 -7.39 5.08 30.42
C TYR A 98 -7.60 4.46 31.81
N ALA A 99 -7.39 5.27 32.84
CA ALA A 99 -7.63 4.88 34.23
C ALA A 99 -9.13 4.68 34.53
N TRP A 100 -9.44 3.83 35.52
CA TRP A 100 -10.80 3.67 36.02
C TRP A 100 -11.31 4.98 36.64
N PHE A 101 -12.45 5.47 36.17
CA PHE A 101 -13.14 6.63 36.75
C PHE A 101 -14.52 6.23 37.26
N ALA A 102 -15.05 6.96 38.24
CA ALA A 102 -16.35 6.65 38.83
C ALA A 102 -17.44 6.66 37.75
N ALA A 103 -18.34 5.67 37.74
CA ALA A 103 -19.41 5.57 36.75
C ALA A 103 -20.32 6.81 36.74
N ALA A 104 -20.40 7.55 37.87
CA ALA A 104 -21.09 8.82 37.95
C ALA A 104 -20.48 9.94 37.07
N PHE A 105 -19.23 9.79 36.63
CA PHE A 105 -18.58 10.69 35.70
C PHE A 105 -18.93 10.37 34.23
N PHE A 106 -19.34 9.13 33.95
CA PHE A 106 -19.81 8.72 32.63
C PHE A 106 -21.23 9.27 32.40
N ASN A 107 -21.30 10.44 31.76
CA ASN A 107 -22.54 11.17 31.51
C ASN A 107 -22.98 11.03 30.04
N SER A 108 -24.01 11.78 29.64
CA SER A 108 -24.51 11.79 28.26
C SER A 108 -23.43 12.16 27.24
N SER A 109 -22.55 13.11 27.54
CA SER A 109 -21.46 13.51 26.63
C SER A 109 -20.44 12.40 26.40
N CYS A 110 -20.16 11.57 27.40
CA CYS A 110 -19.33 10.37 27.19
C CYS A 110 -20.11 9.29 26.44
N SER A 111 -21.41 9.17 26.71
CA SER A 111 -22.26 8.12 26.15
C SER A 111 -22.52 8.31 24.66
N GLU A 112 -22.56 9.56 24.20
CA GLU A 112 -22.66 9.97 22.78
C GLU A 112 -21.62 9.28 21.89
N CYS A 113 -20.38 9.11 22.39
CA CYS A 113 -19.28 8.55 21.61
C CYS A 113 -18.89 7.12 22.02
N HIS A 114 -19.29 6.66 23.21
CA HIS A 114 -18.85 5.36 23.77
C HIS A 114 -19.97 4.34 23.96
N THR A 115 -21.17 4.61 23.43
CA THR A 115 -22.32 3.70 23.53
C THR A 115 -23.01 3.58 22.18
N SER A 116 -23.14 2.36 21.67
CA SER A 116 -23.90 2.11 20.45
C SER A 116 -25.38 2.42 20.61
N GLY A 117 -25.97 3.00 19.57
CA GLY A 117 -27.38 3.36 19.55
C GLY A 117 -27.74 4.52 20.48
N TRP A 118 -26.79 5.40 20.81
CA TRP A 118 -27.10 6.64 21.53
C TRP A 118 -28.10 7.51 20.76
N ASP A 119 -29.19 7.92 21.42
CA ASP A 119 -30.20 8.80 20.85
C ASP A 119 -30.16 10.19 21.52
N ASN A 120 -29.67 11.18 20.77
CA ASN A 120 -29.57 12.58 21.21
C ASN A 120 -30.93 13.20 21.58
N SER A 121 -32.04 12.68 21.05
CA SER A 121 -33.37 13.21 21.34
C SER A 121 -33.90 12.78 22.71
N THR A 122 -33.50 11.59 23.17
CA THR A 122 -33.90 11.03 24.47
C THR A 122 -32.82 11.16 25.54
N GLY A 123 -31.56 11.36 25.13
CA GLY A 123 -30.41 11.41 26.04
C GLY A 123 -30.14 10.06 26.71
N THR A 124 -30.53 8.96 26.05
CA THR A 124 -30.36 7.59 26.52
C THR A 124 -29.98 6.70 25.35
N PRO A 125 -29.17 5.64 25.56
CA PRO A 125 -28.94 4.66 24.52
C PRO A 125 -30.21 3.85 24.26
N THR A 126 -30.43 3.52 22.99
CA THR A 126 -31.54 2.68 22.53
C THR A 126 -31.38 1.22 23.00
N TYR A 127 -30.15 0.85 23.39
CA TYR A 127 -29.77 -0.48 23.85
C TYR A 127 -29.06 -0.40 25.21
N ASP A 128 -29.26 -1.40 26.07
CA ASP A 128 -28.75 -1.45 27.45
C ASP A 128 -27.26 -1.86 27.53
N ALA A 129 -26.50 -1.62 26.45
CA ALA A 129 -25.13 -2.09 26.28
C ALA A 129 -24.15 -0.92 26.22
N LEU A 130 -23.35 -0.81 27.28
CA LEU A 130 -22.15 0.03 27.31
C LEU A 130 -21.12 -0.50 26.28
N GLY A 131 -20.64 0.37 25.39
CA GLY A 131 -19.56 0.08 24.44
C GLY A 131 -20.00 0.09 22.98
N VAL A 132 -19.07 -0.25 22.07
CA VAL A 132 -19.37 -0.44 20.64
C VAL A 132 -19.84 -1.88 20.44
N ASN A 133 -21.10 -2.07 20.07
CA ASN A 133 -21.74 -3.37 19.90
C ASN A 133 -22.07 -3.66 18.42
N CYS A 134 -22.58 -4.86 18.12
CA CYS A 134 -22.88 -5.25 16.72
C CYS A 134 -23.81 -4.26 16.01
N PHE A 135 -24.76 -3.66 16.72
CA PHE A 135 -25.73 -2.70 16.17
C PHE A 135 -25.11 -1.33 15.82
N ALA A 136 -23.83 -1.10 16.13
CA ALA A 136 -23.10 0.07 15.61
C ALA A 136 -22.92 -0.02 14.09
N CYS A 137 -22.67 -1.22 13.57
CA CYS A 137 -22.37 -1.47 12.16
C CYS A 137 -23.51 -2.19 11.43
N HIS A 138 -24.48 -2.71 12.18
CA HIS A 138 -25.68 -3.39 11.68
C HIS A 138 -26.92 -2.55 11.99
N THR A 139 -27.73 -2.27 10.98
CA THR A 139 -28.97 -1.48 11.11
C THR A 139 -30.15 -2.29 11.69
N GLY A 140 -29.87 -3.31 12.50
CA GLY A 140 -30.85 -4.30 12.95
C GLY A 140 -31.12 -5.44 11.95
N ASP A 141 -30.45 -5.39 10.79
CA ASP A 141 -30.41 -6.43 9.77
C ASP A 141 -28.98 -6.98 9.61
N PRO A 142 -28.79 -8.21 9.11
CA PRO A 142 -27.46 -8.82 8.89
C PRO A 142 -26.64 -8.11 7.79
N VAL A 143 -27.12 -7.00 7.24
CA VAL A 143 -26.40 -6.20 6.27
C VAL A 143 -25.28 -5.47 6.99
N VAL A 144 -24.07 -5.61 6.46
CA VAL A 144 -22.90 -4.84 6.91
C VAL A 144 -22.91 -3.55 6.11
N ASP A 145 -22.90 -2.42 6.82
CA ASP A 145 -22.62 -1.13 6.19
C ASP A 145 -21.11 -0.98 5.99
N TYR A 146 -20.67 -1.05 4.73
CA TYR A 146 -19.27 -0.87 4.34
C TYR A 146 -18.89 0.59 4.15
N SER A 147 -19.80 1.55 4.35
CA SER A 147 -19.48 2.97 4.24
C SER A 147 -18.56 3.43 5.38
N GLY A 148 -17.81 4.51 5.14
CA GLY A 148 -17.11 5.20 6.23
C GLY A 148 -18.09 5.80 7.24
N ASP A 149 -19.31 6.12 6.82
CA ASP A 149 -20.34 6.77 7.66
C ASP A 149 -20.77 5.87 8.83
N ALA A 150 -20.70 4.55 8.69
CA ALA A 150 -20.95 3.62 9.79
C ALA A 150 -19.94 3.79 10.95
N CYS A 151 -18.73 4.28 10.66
CA CYS A 151 -17.67 4.51 11.63
C CYS A 151 -17.71 5.93 12.21
N ALA A 152 -18.24 6.89 11.45
CA ALA A 152 -18.22 8.31 11.78
C ALA A 152 -18.74 8.64 13.20
N PRO A 153 -19.87 8.10 13.70
CA PRO A 153 -20.38 8.46 15.02
C PRO A 153 -19.38 8.27 16.17
N CYS A 154 -18.48 7.29 16.05
CA CYS A 154 -17.46 6.99 17.07
C CYS A 154 -16.07 7.59 16.75
N HIS A 155 -15.82 7.94 15.49
CA HIS A 155 -14.52 8.42 14.99
C HIS A 155 -14.53 9.91 14.54
N LEU A 156 -15.65 10.60 14.76
CA LEU A 156 -15.75 12.06 14.60
C LEU A 156 -15.00 12.79 15.72
N PRO A 157 -14.44 13.97 15.42
CA PRO A 157 -13.71 14.75 16.40
C PRO A 157 -14.62 15.22 17.53
N SER A 158 -14.17 15.05 18.79
CA SER A 158 -14.88 15.56 19.98
C SER A 158 -14.04 16.48 20.86
N GLY A 159 -12.98 17.08 20.29
CA GLY A 159 -12.08 18.03 20.95
C GLY A 159 -10.61 17.69 20.74
N GLU A 160 -9.72 18.38 21.44
CA GLU A 160 -8.26 18.13 21.36
C GLU A 160 -7.87 16.71 21.82
N GLU A 161 -8.66 16.09 22.69
CA GLU A 161 -8.41 14.74 23.24
C GLU A 161 -8.82 13.60 22.27
N HIS A 162 -9.61 13.90 21.22
CA HIS A 162 -10.13 12.96 20.22
C HIS A 162 -10.01 13.57 18.81
N PRO A 163 -8.79 13.62 18.23
CA PRO A 163 -8.51 14.23 16.95
C PRO A 163 -9.04 13.41 15.77
N HIS A 164 -8.94 14.06 14.62
CA HIS A 164 -9.72 13.91 13.39
C HIS A 164 -9.51 12.62 12.58
N GLN A 165 -9.81 11.42 13.10
CA GLN A 165 -9.68 10.20 12.30
C GLN A 165 -10.63 10.17 11.09
N MET A 166 -11.92 10.41 11.31
CA MET A 166 -12.90 10.43 10.21
C MET A 166 -12.64 11.56 9.22
N THR A 167 -12.39 12.78 9.69
CA THR A 167 -12.14 13.93 8.81
C THR A 167 -10.82 13.79 8.03
N ALA A 168 -9.78 13.19 8.62
CA ALA A 168 -8.55 12.89 7.89
C ALA A 168 -8.82 11.87 6.76
N TRP A 169 -9.57 10.80 7.06
CA TRP A 169 -9.96 9.83 6.04
C TRP A 169 -10.83 10.45 4.93
N GLU A 170 -11.85 11.25 5.25
CA GLU A 170 -12.74 11.91 4.26
C GLU A 170 -11.97 12.77 3.25
N ASN A 171 -10.84 13.35 3.68
CA ASN A 171 -9.96 14.17 2.85
C ASN A 171 -8.85 13.37 2.13
N SER A 172 -8.82 12.04 2.30
CA SER A 172 -7.82 11.17 1.68
C SER A 172 -8.18 10.82 0.24
N ALA A 173 -7.19 10.37 -0.52
CA ALA A 173 -7.41 9.75 -1.84
C ALA A 173 -8.22 8.45 -1.73
N HIS A 174 -8.16 7.74 -0.60
CA HIS A 174 -8.93 6.51 -0.39
C HIS A 174 -10.44 6.76 -0.30
N ALA A 175 -10.86 7.78 0.45
CA ALA A 175 -12.28 8.17 0.50
C ALA A 175 -12.81 8.64 -0.86
N ASN A 176 -11.92 9.15 -1.71
CA ASN A 176 -12.25 9.67 -3.04
C ASN A 176 -11.91 8.69 -4.19
N SER A 177 -11.48 7.45 -3.88
CA SER A 177 -10.94 6.51 -4.86
C SER A 177 -11.88 6.26 -6.04
N LEU A 178 -13.18 6.08 -5.77
CA LEU A 178 -14.18 5.86 -6.81
C LEU A 178 -14.52 7.12 -7.58
N THR A 179 -14.45 8.30 -6.96
CA THR A 179 -14.63 9.58 -7.66
C THR A 179 -13.55 9.73 -8.72
N ASP A 180 -12.29 9.51 -8.32
CA ASP A 180 -11.13 9.62 -9.19
C ASP A 180 -11.20 8.55 -10.29
N LEU A 181 -11.44 7.29 -9.93
CA LEU A 181 -11.57 6.19 -10.88
C LEU A 181 -12.69 6.43 -11.90
N ARG A 182 -13.88 6.85 -11.47
CA ARG A 182 -15.02 7.08 -12.39
C ARG A 182 -14.81 8.28 -13.31
N SER A 183 -13.93 9.20 -12.93
CA SER A 183 -13.54 10.34 -13.77
C SER A 183 -12.47 10.00 -14.81
N SER A 184 -11.77 8.88 -14.62
CA SER A 184 -10.71 8.39 -15.50
C SER A 184 -11.27 7.79 -16.80
N ASP A 185 -10.51 7.92 -17.89
CA ASP A 185 -10.82 7.34 -19.21
C ASP A 185 -10.48 5.85 -19.33
N HIS A 186 -9.87 5.27 -18.31
CA HIS A 186 -9.43 3.88 -18.26
C HIS A 186 -10.01 3.10 -17.06
N ALA A 187 -11.13 3.59 -16.49
CA ALA A 187 -11.86 2.88 -15.44
C ALA A 187 -12.27 1.47 -15.89
N ALA A 188 -11.96 0.46 -15.09
CA ALA A 188 -12.24 -0.94 -15.40
C ALA A 188 -12.51 -1.77 -14.15
N SER A 189 -13.14 -2.93 -14.32
CA SER A 189 -13.51 -3.83 -13.22
C SER A 189 -12.33 -4.33 -12.40
N TYR A 190 -11.17 -4.56 -13.04
CA TYR A 190 -9.97 -4.99 -12.31
C TYR A 190 -9.46 -3.94 -11.32
N CYS A 191 -9.79 -2.65 -11.50
CA CYS A 191 -9.44 -1.59 -10.55
C CYS A 191 -10.23 -1.72 -9.25
N MET A 192 -11.43 -2.27 -9.29
CA MET A 192 -12.36 -2.29 -8.17
C MET A 192 -11.85 -3.13 -6.99
N HIS A 193 -10.97 -4.10 -7.24
CA HIS A 193 -10.30 -4.86 -6.18
C HIS A 193 -9.54 -3.98 -5.18
N CYS A 194 -9.02 -2.84 -5.64
CA CYS A 194 -8.22 -1.93 -4.83
C CYS A 194 -8.93 -0.60 -4.57
N MET A 195 -9.88 -0.25 -5.44
CA MET A 195 -10.53 1.07 -5.45
C MET A 195 -11.92 1.07 -4.78
N SER A 196 -12.47 -0.09 -4.41
CA SER A 196 -13.68 -0.20 -3.59
C SER A 196 -13.50 -1.12 -2.39
N THR A 197 -14.29 -0.90 -1.35
CA THR A 197 -14.25 -1.72 -0.14
C THR A 197 -14.79 -3.12 -0.39
N GLU A 198 -15.89 -3.23 -1.13
CA GLU A 198 -16.50 -4.51 -1.47
C GLU A 198 -15.60 -5.35 -2.38
N GLY A 199 -14.98 -4.72 -3.38
CA GLY A 199 -14.04 -5.40 -4.28
C GLY A 199 -12.82 -5.93 -3.54
N PHE A 200 -12.28 -5.11 -2.62
CA PHE A 200 -11.16 -5.52 -1.78
C PHE A 200 -11.52 -6.69 -0.85
N ILE A 201 -12.65 -6.59 -0.15
CA ILE A 201 -13.09 -7.63 0.80
C ILE A 201 -13.41 -8.94 0.06
N ASP A 202 -14.06 -8.88 -1.10
CA ASP A 202 -14.32 -10.06 -1.93
C ASP A 202 -13.01 -10.77 -2.29
N GLN A 203 -12.02 -10.01 -2.79
CA GLN A 203 -10.73 -10.56 -3.15
C GLN A 203 -10.02 -11.23 -1.96
N GLN A 204 -10.03 -10.58 -0.79
CA GLN A 204 -9.44 -11.13 0.43
C GLN A 204 -10.15 -12.40 0.91
N ALA A 205 -11.44 -12.51 0.67
CA ALA A 205 -12.22 -13.70 0.99
C ALA A 205 -12.04 -14.85 -0.03
N GLY A 206 -11.18 -14.68 -1.04
CA GLY A 206 -11.04 -15.62 -2.16
C GLY A 206 -12.24 -15.62 -3.10
N GLY A 207 -13.03 -14.54 -3.06
CA GLY A 207 -14.15 -14.27 -3.95
C GLY A 207 -13.70 -14.03 -5.39
N HIS A 208 -14.69 -14.11 -6.28
CA HIS A 208 -14.53 -13.94 -7.72
C HIS A 208 -15.65 -13.06 -8.28
N ALA A 209 -16.29 -12.25 -7.43
CA ALA A 209 -17.31 -11.33 -7.88
C ALA A 209 -16.65 -10.28 -8.79
N THR A 210 -17.35 -9.92 -9.85
CA THR A 210 -16.92 -8.83 -10.73
C THR A 210 -17.66 -7.58 -10.29
N PHE A 211 -16.90 -6.55 -9.96
CA PHE A 211 -17.43 -5.22 -9.65
C PHE A 211 -17.08 -4.31 -10.80
N GLU A 212 -18.06 -3.55 -11.26
CA GLU A 212 -17.86 -2.54 -12.29
C GLU A 212 -17.76 -1.15 -11.64
N PRO A 213 -16.97 -0.21 -12.22
CA PRO A 213 -16.90 1.16 -11.72
C PRO A 213 -18.26 1.87 -11.61
N THR A 214 -19.27 1.41 -12.35
CA THR A 214 -20.64 1.94 -12.31
C THR A 214 -21.50 1.38 -11.20
N ASP A 215 -21.04 0.35 -10.48
CA ASP A 215 -21.82 -0.29 -9.43
C ASP A 215 -21.97 0.63 -8.21
N ASP A 216 -23.04 0.39 -7.46
CA ASP A 216 -23.34 1.08 -6.21
C ASP A 216 -22.55 0.43 -5.05
N VAL A 217 -21.26 0.74 -5.00
CA VAL A 217 -20.29 0.25 -4.01
C VAL A 217 -19.57 1.41 -3.34
N ASN A 218 -18.96 1.14 -2.20
CA ASN A 218 -18.24 2.13 -1.41
C ASN A 218 -16.81 2.34 -1.93
N ALA A 219 -16.32 3.58 -1.83
CA ALA A 219 -14.89 3.86 -1.97
C ALA A 219 -14.08 3.12 -0.90
N VAL A 220 -12.75 3.21 -0.96
CA VAL A 220 -11.90 2.59 0.07
C VAL A 220 -12.20 3.24 1.42
N SER A 221 -12.84 2.48 2.30
CA SER A 221 -13.32 2.91 3.61
C SER A 221 -12.71 2.07 4.73
N CYS A 222 -13.06 2.35 5.98
CA CYS A 222 -12.46 1.70 7.14
C CYS A 222 -12.51 0.16 7.07
N PRO A 223 -13.61 -0.50 6.67
CA PRO A 223 -13.66 -1.95 6.55
C PRO A 223 -12.73 -2.57 5.49
N ALA A 224 -12.20 -1.80 4.54
CA ALA A 224 -11.15 -2.28 3.64
C ALA A 224 -9.83 -2.49 4.38
N CYS A 225 -9.52 -1.65 5.37
CA CYS A 225 -8.30 -1.75 6.16
C CYS A 225 -8.49 -2.58 7.44
N HIS A 226 -9.67 -2.49 8.05
CA HIS A 226 -9.96 -3.07 9.36
C HIS A 226 -10.94 -4.24 9.26
N ALA A 227 -10.68 -5.30 10.03
CA ALA A 227 -11.53 -6.47 10.15
C ALA A 227 -12.02 -6.65 11.58
N VAL A 228 -13.32 -6.40 11.80
CA VAL A 228 -13.96 -6.59 13.11
C VAL A 228 -14.48 -8.00 13.35
N HIS A 229 -14.64 -8.81 12.29
CA HIS A 229 -15.24 -10.17 12.36
C HIS A 229 -14.33 -11.31 11.87
N ALA A 230 -13.09 -11.02 11.50
CA ALA A 230 -12.18 -12.04 10.97
C ALA A 230 -11.18 -12.53 12.02
N ASN A 231 -10.41 -13.58 11.71
CA ASN A 231 -9.26 -13.98 12.53
C ASN A 231 -8.26 -12.82 12.76
N TRP A 232 -8.18 -11.87 11.82
CA TRP A 232 -7.38 -10.65 11.93
C TRP A 232 -7.90 -9.64 12.97
N SER A 233 -9.12 -9.81 13.47
CA SER A 233 -9.73 -8.91 14.46
C SER A 233 -8.98 -8.83 15.80
N SER A 234 -8.10 -9.79 16.05
CA SER A 234 -7.22 -9.83 17.23
C SER A 234 -5.87 -9.14 17.03
N THR A 235 -5.56 -8.69 15.81
CA THR A 235 -4.33 -7.94 15.53
C THR A 235 -4.41 -6.54 16.10
N GLU A 236 -3.25 -5.94 16.38
CA GLU A 236 -3.17 -4.53 16.75
C GLU A 236 -3.78 -3.66 15.64
N GLY A 237 -4.69 -2.76 16.00
CA GLY A 237 -5.44 -1.96 15.04
C GLY A 237 -6.46 -2.74 14.19
N GLN A 238 -6.62 -4.05 14.39
CA GLN A 238 -7.56 -4.92 13.66
C GLN A 238 -7.33 -4.93 12.14
N LEU A 239 -6.08 -4.83 11.69
CA LEU A 239 -5.73 -4.72 10.28
C LEU A 239 -6.04 -6.01 9.52
N ARG A 240 -6.46 -5.91 8.26
CA ARG A 240 -6.66 -7.06 7.34
C ARG A 240 -5.35 -7.66 6.79
N ALA A 241 -4.27 -7.53 7.54
CA ALA A 241 -2.95 -8.05 7.22
C ALA A 241 -2.13 -8.26 8.50
N ASN A 242 -0.93 -8.81 8.38
CA ASN A 242 -0.05 -9.00 9.54
C ASN A 242 0.69 -7.73 9.95
N SER A 243 0.85 -6.78 9.03
CA SER A 243 1.45 -5.47 9.27
C SER A 243 0.78 -4.40 8.40
N PRO A 244 0.95 -3.12 8.73
CA PRO A 244 0.52 -2.02 7.86
C PRO A 244 1.16 -2.07 6.47
N THR A 245 2.46 -2.42 6.37
CA THR A 245 3.12 -2.55 5.05
C THR A 245 2.52 -3.68 4.22
N ASP A 246 2.23 -4.83 4.83
CA ASP A 246 1.54 -5.93 4.14
C ASP A 246 0.15 -5.48 3.67
N LEU A 247 -0.59 -4.70 4.47
CA LEU A 247 -1.90 -4.17 4.10
C LEU A 247 -1.82 -3.26 2.88
N CYS A 248 -0.91 -2.28 2.88
CA CYS A 248 -0.68 -1.39 1.74
C CYS A 248 -0.28 -2.19 0.48
N GLY A 249 0.53 -3.24 0.65
CA GLY A 249 0.96 -4.15 -0.41
C GLY A 249 -0.14 -5.02 -1.02
N LEU A 250 -1.37 -4.99 -0.51
CA LEU A 250 -2.50 -5.67 -1.15
C LEU A 250 -3.05 -4.87 -2.35
N CYS A 251 -2.86 -3.54 -2.35
CA CYS A 251 -3.36 -2.65 -3.39
C CYS A 251 -2.24 -1.96 -4.17
N HIS A 252 -1.17 -1.53 -3.49
CA HIS A 252 -0.05 -0.80 -4.10
C HIS A 252 0.98 -1.76 -4.67
N VAL A 253 0.54 -2.59 -5.61
CA VAL A 253 1.36 -3.58 -6.29
C VAL A 253 1.19 -3.57 -7.81
N GLY A 254 2.25 -4.03 -8.49
CA GLY A 254 2.25 -4.25 -9.93
C GLY A 254 2.70 -3.01 -10.70
N GLU A 255 2.75 -3.12 -12.03
CA GLU A 255 3.41 -2.13 -12.91
C GLU A 255 2.83 -0.71 -12.85
N ARG A 256 1.56 -0.58 -12.42
CA ARG A 256 0.84 0.71 -12.35
C ARG A 256 0.72 1.29 -10.93
N HIS A 257 1.14 0.53 -9.92
CA HIS A 257 1.13 0.93 -8.52
C HIS A 257 2.33 0.26 -7.84
N THR A 258 3.55 0.65 -8.19
CA THR A 258 4.77 -0.13 -7.90
C THR A 258 5.26 0.03 -6.47
N THR A 259 4.56 0.81 -5.65
CA THR A 259 5.05 1.29 -4.35
C THR A 259 5.54 0.18 -3.43
N TYR A 260 4.80 -0.91 -3.27
CA TYR A 260 5.22 -2.00 -2.39
C TYR A 260 6.47 -2.71 -2.90
N GLN A 261 6.57 -2.97 -4.22
CA GLN A 261 7.75 -3.59 -4.82
C GLN A 261 8.98 -2.67 -4.70
N THR A 262 8.80 -1.38 -4.98
CA THR A 262 9.86 -0.38 -4.91
C THR A 262 10.34 -0.21 -3.48
N TRP A 263 9.43 -0.10 -2.51
CA TRP A 263 9.75 -0.02 -1.08
C TRP A 263 10.51 -1.25 -0.56
N THR A 264 10.11 -2.43 -1.01
CA THR A 264 10.66 -3.69 -0.51
C THR A 264 12.17 -3.76 -0.78
N GLY A 265 12.95 -3.98 0.29
CA GLY A 265 14.41 -4.01 0.21
C GLY A 265 15.09 -2.64 0.26
N GLY A 266 14.32 -1.55 0.29
CA GLY A 266 14.82 -0.21 0.57
C GLY A 266 15.36 -0.07 2.00
N PRO A 267 16.16 0.97 2.30
CA PRO A 267 16.83 1.11 3.59
C PRO A 267 15.88 1.12 4.79
N HIS A 268 14.73 1.81 4.67
CA HIS A 268 13.73 1.88 5.73
C HIS A 268 12.98 0.55 5.90
N ALA A 269 12.57 -0.11 4.81
CA ALA A 269 11.99 -1.45 4.86
C ALA A 269 12.94 -2.45 5.54
N LEU A 270 14.23 -2.41 5.21
CA LEU A 270 15.27 -3.25 5.84
C LEU A 270 15.49 -2.91 7.32
N ALA A 271 15.19 -1.67 7.73
CA ALA A 271 15.22 -1.25 9.13
C ALA A 271 13.94 -1.63 9.90
N GLY A 272 12.94 -2.20 9.23
CA GLY A 272 11.66 -2.58 9.83
C GLY A 272 10.70 -1.42 10.04
N VAL A 273 10.90 -0.30 9.33
CA VAL A 273 9.94 0.81 9.28
C VAL A 273 8.75 0.37 8.43
N ASP A 274 7.53 0.60 8.91
CA ASP A 274 6.29 0.34 8.19
C ASP A 274 5.83 1.57 7.38
N CYS A 275 5.03 1.36 6.34
CA CYS A 275 4.48 2.45 5.52
C CYS A 275 3.81 3.54 6.36
N ILE A 276 3.10 3.16 7.42
CA ILE A 276 2.35 4.08 8.26
C ILE A 276 3.23 4.90 9.22
N ASP A 277 4.47 4.48 9.47
CA ASP A 277 5.41 5.22 10.33
C ASP A 277 5.82 6.56 9.68
N CYS A 278 5.62 6.69 8.37
CA CYS A 278 5.77 7.93 7.63
C CYS A 278 4.42 8.50 7.15
N HIS A 279 3.59 7.68 6.50
CA HIS A 279 2.35 8.13 5.87
C HIS A 279 1.22 8.35 6.88
N GLY A 280 1.20 7.59 7.97
CA GLY A 280 0.21 7.68 9.04
C GLY A 280 0.70 8.48 10.25
N TYR A 281 1.90 9.05 10.19
CA TYR A 281 2.50 9.71 11.34
C TYR A 281 1.89 11.09 11.57
N ASP A 282 1.08 11.21 12.62
CA ASP A 282 0.68 12.50 13.18
C ASP A 282 0.67 12.42 14.71
N VAL A 283 1.37 13.36 15.32
CA VAL A 283 1.39 13.53 16.77
C VAL A 283 0.51 14.74 17.07
N ALA A 284 -0.76 14.47 17.38
CA ALA A 284 -1.62 15.50 17.95
C ALA A 284 -0.97 16.07 19.23
N PRO A 285 -1.20 17.35 19.59
CA PRO A 285 -0.65 17.91 20.82
C PRO A 285 -1.19 17.17 22.07
N GLY A 286 -0.36 16.36 22.73
CA GLY A 286 -0.72 15.58 23.93
C GLY A 286 -0.03 14.20 23.95
N ASP A 287 -0.33 13.38 24.97
CA ASP A 287 0.16 11.98 25.08
C ASP A 287 -0.62 11.00 24.16
N ASN A 288 -1.50 11.50 23.28
CA ASN A 288 -2.32 10.64 22.43
C ASN A 288 -1.80 10.68 20.99
N GLU A 289 -1.00 9.69 20.63
CA GLU A 289 -0.58 9.43 19.25
C GLU A 289 -1.79 8.92 18.46
N PHE A 290 -2.21 9.66 17.42
CA PHE A 290 -3.30 9.25 16.55
C PHE A 290 -2.81 9.14 15.13
N LEU A 291 -3.13 8.02 14.49
CA LEU A 291 -2.76 7.80 13.10
C LEU A 291 -3.45 8.81 12.17
N ASN A 292 -2.67 9.48 11.33
CA ASN A 292 -3.15 10.29 10.23
C ASN A 292 -3.73 9.43 9.12
N HIS A 293 -5.05 9.47 8.96
CA HIS A 293 -5.75 8.69 7.94
C HIS A 293 -5.84 9.40 6.58
N THR A 294 -5.19 10.57 6.40
CA THR A 294 -4.98 11.11 5.03
C THR A 294 -3.96 10.28 4.25
N PHE A 295 -3.06 9.59 4.96
CA PHE A 295 -1.88 8.90 4.43
C PHE A 295 -0.91 9.79 3.64
N LEU A 296 -1.09 11.11 3.73
CA LEU A 296 -0.13 12.08 3.21
C LEU A 296 1.03 12.21 4.18
N VAL A 297 2.26 12.12 3.66
CA VAL A 297 3.45 12.29 4.48
C VAL A 297 3.54 13.74 4.96
N ASN A 298 3.65 13.93 6.27
CA ASN A 298 4.03 15.20 6.86
C ASN A 298 5.53 15.15 7.17
N LEU A 299 6.36 15.75 6.31
CA LEU A 299 7.83 15.64 6.38
C LEU A 299 8.41 16.13 7.71
N ASP A 300 7.91 17.25 8.23
CA ASP A 300 8.34 17.80 9.51
C ASP A 300 8.08 16.85 10.67
N LYS A 301 7.10 15.96 10.53
CA LYS A 301 6.71 14.99 11.57
C LYS A 301 7.36 13.64 11.34
N ALA A 302 7.29 13.10 10.12
CA ALA A 302 7.82 11.79 9.76
C ALA A 302 9.36 11.76 9.71
N CYS A 303 9.99 12.76 9.08
CA CYS A 303 11.45 12.86 9.01
C CYS A 303 12.02 13.69 10.16
N GLY A 304 11.26 14.65 10.70
CA GLY A 304 11.63 15.48 11.84
C GLY A 304 11.43 14.85 13.22
N GLN A 305 11.44 13.51 13.31
CA GLN A 305 11.29 12.77 14.56
C GLN A 305 12.49 13.01 15.50
N SER A 306 12.38 14.05 16.32
CA SER A 306 13.45 14.45 17.25
C SER A 306 13.65 13.53 18.46
N GLU A 307 12.79 12.52 18.63
CA GLU A 307 12.86 11.59 19.76
C GLU A 307 13.14 10.14 19.35
N GLU A 308 13.11 9.82 18.05
CA GLU A 308 13.19 8.44 17.56
C GLU A 308 14.29 8.26 16.51
N CYS A 309 13.92 8.21 15.22
CA CYS A 309 14.79 7.69 14.17
C CYS A 309 15.88 8.67 13.70
N HIS A 310 15.57 9.95 13.62
CA HIS A 310 16.46 11.00 13.07
C HIS A 310 16.88 12.06 14.09
N LYS A 311 16.88 11.71 15.37
CA LYS A 311 17.22 12.62 16.47
C LYS A 311 18.56 13.35 16.25
N GLY A 312 18.50 14.67 16.15
CA GLY A 312 19.64 15.55 15.91
C GLY A 312 20.15 15.58 14.47
N LEU A 313 19.40 14.98 13.53
CA LEU A 313 19.67 14.90 12.09
C LEU A 313 18.41 15.24 11.27
N GLU A 314 17.43 15.91 11.86
CA GLU A 314 16.12 16.20 11.26
C GLU A 314 16.26 17.01 9.96
N ASP A 315 16.96 18.15 10.03
CA ASP A 315 17.24 18.99 8.87
C ASP A 315 18.02 18.21 7.79
N TRP A 316 18.99 17.38 8.21
CA TRP A 316 19.74 16.54 7.28
C TRP A 316 18.84 15.50 6.58
N ALA A 317 17.91 14.89 7.31
CA ALA A 317 17.01 13.87 6.76
C ALA A 317 16.06 14.48 5.71
N ILE A 318 15.52 15.67 5.99
CA ILE A 318 14.69 16.42 5.04
C ILE A 318 15.52 16.83 3.82
N ASP A 319 16.72 17.40 4.02
CA ASP A 319 17.63 17.75 2.93
C ASP A 319 17.99 16.55 2.04
N GLN A 320 18.16 15.35 2.62
CA GLN A 320 18.42 14.13 1.86
C GLN A 320 17.22 13.73 1.01
N LEU A 321 16.00 13.78 1.55
CA LEU A 321 14.79 13.50 0.78
C LEU A 321 14.70 14.45 -0.42
N GLU A 322 14.78 15.76 -0.19
CA GLU A 322 14.71 16.77 -1.25
C GLU A 322 15.80 16.56 -2.30
N THR A 323 17.01 16.20 -1.87
CA THR A 323 18.13 15.88 -2.77
C THR A 323 17.80 14.67 -3.66
N TYR A 324 17.24 13.59 -3.09
CA TYR A 324 16.84 12.42 -3.88
C TYR A 324 15.73 12.75 -4.88
N GLN A 325 14.70 13.49 -4.46
CA GLN A 325 13.59 13.84 -5.32
C GLN A 325 14.03 14.75 -6.48
N ALA A 326 14.83 15.79 -6.19
CA ALA A 326 15.40 16.63 -7.23
C ALA A 326 16.30 15.84 -8.19
N SER A 327 17.14 14.94 -7.67
CA SER A 327 18.01 14.10 -8.51
C SER A 327 17.22 13.13 -9.39
N TYR A 328 16.09 12.62 -8.87
CA TYR A 328 15.19 11.75 -9.61
C TYR A 328 14.53 12.52 -10.76
N GLU A 329 13.93 13.67 -10.47
CA GLU A 329 13.31 14.55 -11.47
C GLU A 329 14.28 14.96 -12.57
N ASP A 330 15.50 15.36 -12.22
CA ASP A 330 16.53 15.73 -13.20
C ASP A 330 16.89 14.54 -14.12
N LEU A 331 17.08 13.34 -13.55
CA LEU A 331 17.46 12.15 -14.30
C LEU A 331 16.34 11.67 -15.23
N THR A 332 15.10 11.59 -14.72
CA THR A 332 13.97 11.14 -15.54
C THR A 332 13.68 12.13 -16.66
N ALA A 333 13.73 13.44 -16.40
CA ALA A 333 13.57 14.46 -17.42
C ALA A 333 14.65 14.36 -18.52
N GLU A 334 15.90 14.03 -18.17
CA GLU A 334 16.98 13.82 -19.15
C GLU A 334 16.71 12.58 -20.02
N ILE A 335 16.30 11.47 -19.41
CA ILE A 335 15.95 10.23 -20.13
C ILE A 335 14.77 10.48 -21.08
N GLU A 336 13.70 11.11 -20.61
CA GLU A 336 12.52 11.41 -21.41
C GLU A 336 12.84 12.35 -22.58
N ALA A 337 13.67 13.37 -22.35
CA ALA A 337 14.10 14.27 -23.40
C ALA A 337 14.91 13.54 -24.49
N GLU A 338 15.78 12.61 -24.09
CA GLU A 338 16.56 11.79 -25.02
C GLU A 338 15.66 10.81 -25.80
N VAL A 339 14.75 10.10 -25.12
CA VAL A 339 13.74 9.24 -25.77
C VAL A 339 12.92 10.04 -26.78
N ALA A 340 12.39 11.20 -26.39
CA ALA A 340 11.57 12.05 -27.25
C ALA A 340 12.33 12.59 -28.47
N ALA A 341 13.63 12.86 -28.32
CA ALA A 341 14.48 13.32 -29.42
C ALA A 341 14.90 12.19 -30.37
N PHE A 342 15.23 11.02 -29.83
CA PHE A 342 15.84 9.93 -30.59
C PHE A 342 14.81 9.01 -31.26
N LYS A 343 13.71 8.67 -30.58
CA LYS A 343 12.66 7.79 -31.12
C LYS A 343 12.15 8.22 -32.51
N PRO A 344 11.85 9.51 -32.78
CA PRO A 344 11.40 9.93 -34.11
C PRO A 344 12.46 9.77 -35.20
N ILE A 345 13.75 9.85 -34.86
CA ILE A 345 14.85 9.65 -35.82
C ILE A 345 14.90 8.20 -36.26
N VAL A 346 14.79 7.26 -35.31
CA VAL A 346 14.78 5.83 -35.59
C VAL A 346 13.55 5.45 -36.43
N LEU A 347 12.37 5.98 -36.09
CA LEU A 347 11.15 5.78 -36.88
C LEU A 347 11.25 6.38 -38.29
N ALA A 348 11.84 7.56 -38.45
CA ALA A 348 12.03 8.16 -39.77
C ALA A 348 13.01 7.35 -40.64
N TYR A 349 14.02 6.72 -40.04
CA TYR A 349 14.89 5.77 -40.74
C TYR A 349 14.14 4.50 -41.14
N ASN A 350 13.30 3.97 -40.25
CA ASN A 350 12.45 2.79 -40.52
C ASN A 350 11.54 2.98 -41.74
N ASP A 351 11.08 4.21 -41.99
CA ASP A 351 10.25 4.57 -43.14
C ASP A 351 11.02 4.63 -44.48
N THR A 352 12.35 4.49 -44.47
CA THR A 352 13.16 4.49 -45.69
C THR A 352 13.15 3.13 -46.39
N ALA A 353 13.28 3.13 -47.72
CA ALA A 353 13.19 1.89 -48.52
C ALA A 353 14.35 0.91 -48.28
N ASP A 354 15.49 1.40 -47.79
CA ASP A 354 16.72 0.63 -47.56
C ASP A 354 17.02 0.48 -46.05
N ALA A 355 16.01 0.65 -45.19
CA ALA A 355 16.16 0.53 -43.75
C ALA A 355 16.56 -0.88 -43.33
N ASP A 356 17.50 -0.99 -42.39
CA ASP A 356 17.74 -2.22 -41.64
C ASP A 356 16.71 -2.32 -40.51
N HIS A 357 15.64 -3.08 -40.76
CA HIS A 357 14.54 -3.22 -39.80
C HIS A 357 14.95 -4.00 -38.54
N ASP A 358 15.93 -4.89 -38.63
CA ASP A 358 16.43 -5.62 -37.45
C ASP A 358 17.15 -4.66 -36.50
N LEU A 359 17.97 -3.74 -37.05
CA LEU A 359 18.59 -2.66 -36.28
C LEU A 359 17.55 -1.72 -35.65
N VAL A 360 16.50 -1.37 -36.40
CA VAL A 360 15.41 -0.51 -35.87
C VAL A 360 14.73 -1.17 -34.68
N ASP A 361 14.33 -2.43 -34.82
CA ASP A 361 13.64 -3.17 -33.77
C ASP A 361 14.52 -3.31 -32.51
N GLU A 362 15.81 -3.60 -32.71
CA GLU A 362 16.80 -3.64 -31.61
C GLU A 362 16.90 -2.29 -30.89
N VAL A 363 17.06 -1.20 -31.62
CA VAL A 363 17.24 0.14 -31.03
C VAL A 363 15.96 0.63 -30.35
N LEU A 364 14.79 0.39 -30.96
CA LEU A 364 13.51 0.76 -30.37
C LEU A 364 13.24 0.00 -29.07
N ALA A 365 13.71 -1.25 -28.93
CA ALA A 365 13.59 -1.98 -27.68
C ALA A 365 14.30 -1.27 -26.51
N TYR A 366 15.48 -0.67 -26.72
CA TYR A 366 16.16 0.11 -25.69
C TYR A 366 15.48 1.45 -25.40
N VAL A 367 14.96 2.11 -26.44
CA VAL A 367 14.17 3.35 -26.30
C VAL A 367 12.92 3.12 -25.46
N ASP A 368 12.17 2.05 -25.77
CA ASP A 368 10.95 1.71 -25.06
C ASP A 368 11.24 1.22 -23.64
N ALA A 369 12.29 0.40 -23.45
CA ALA A 369 12.70 -0.04 -22.12
C ALA A 369 13.07 1.13 -21.17
N ALA A 370 13.78 2.14 -21.68
CA ALA A 370 14.10 3.34 -20.89
C ALA A 370 12.84 4.13 -20.51
N ALA A 371 11.93 4.34 -21.47
CA ALA A 371 10.67 5.05 -21.23
C ALA A 371 9.75 4.30 -20.25
N ASP A 372 9.62 2.98 -20.41
CA ASP A 372 8.80 2.13 -19.55
C ASP A 372 9.35 2.09 -18.12
N LEU A 373 10.68 2.10 -17.94
CA LEU A 373 11.29 2.10 -16.61
C LEU A 373 11.08 3.43 -15.87
N VAL A 374 11.14 4.57 -16.58
CA VAL A 374 10.75 5.87 -16.00
C VAL A 374 9.29 5.81 -15.55
N SER A 375 8.37 5.36 -16.42
CA SER A 375 6.95 5.24 -16.06
C SER A 375 6.72 4.29 -14.88
N TYR A 376 7.47 3.18 -14.79
CA TYR A 376 7.39 2.24 -13.69
C TYR A 376 7.71 2.89 -12.34
N TYR A 377 8.77 3.71 -12.27
CA TYR A 377 9.16 4.39 -11.04
C TYR A 377 8.34 5.65 -10.74
N ASP A 378 7.78 6.30 -11.76
CA ASP A 378 6.81 7.38 -11.54
C ASP A 378 5.54 6.86 -10.85
N ASN A 379 5.13 5.62 -11.17
CA ASN A 379 3.98 4.98 -10.54
C ASN A 379 4.18 4.64 -9.05
N ASP A 380 5.41 4.70 -8.52
CA ASP A 380 5.67 4.54 -7.08
C ASP A 380 5.31 5.81 -6.30
N GLY A 381 5.41 6.99 -6.94
CA GLY A 381 5.02 8.28 -6.37
C GLY A 381 5.98 8.87 -5.33
N SER A 382 7.04 8.17 -4.91
CA SER A 382 8.00 8.70 -3.92
C SER A 382 9.08 9.60 -4.53
N SER A 383 9.14 9.68 -5.86
CA SER A 383 10.19 10.38 -6.61
C SER A 383 11.59 9.88 -6.22
N GLY A 384 11.78 8.55 -6.24
CA GLY A 384 13.07 7.91 -5.98
C GLY A 384 13.42 7.67 -4.52
N PHE A 385 12.57 8.03 -3.56
CA PHE A 385 12.92 7.99 -2.14
C PHE A 385 12.78 6.60 -1.49
N HIS A 386 11.80 5.79 -1.90
CA HIS A 386 11.54 4.50 -1.23
C HIS A 386 12.73 3.53 -1.33
N HIS A 387 13.45 3.55 -2.45
CA HIS A 387 14.63 2.70 -2.65
C HIS A 387 15.66 3.32 -3.59
N PRO A 388 16.31 4.43 -3.19
CA PRO A 388 17.12 5.25 -4.09
C PRO A 388 18.23 4.46 -4.77
N HIS A 389 18.92 3.58 -4.04
CA HIS A 389 20.01 2.78 -4.62
C HIS A 389 19.56 1.93 -5.82
N GLN A 390 18.43 1.24 -5.71
CA GLN A 390 17.91 0.43 -6.82
C GLN A 390 17.40 1.32 -7.95
N ILE A 391 16.55 2.30 -7.62
CA ILE A 391 15.90 3.18 -8.60
C ILE A 391 16.95 3.90 -9.45
N PHE A 392 17.89 4.60 -8.82
CA PHE A 392 18.97 5.28 -9.55
C PHE A 392 19.89 4.29 -10.28
N GLY A 393 20.16 3.12 -9.70
CA GLY A 393 20.97 2.09 -10.36
C GLY A 393 20.37 1.61 -11.67
N GLU A 394 19.07 1.33 -11.67
CA GLU A 394 18.35 0.83 -12.84
C GLU A 394 18.10 1.93 -13.89
N LEU A 395 17.71 3.14 -13.47
CA LEU A 395 17.53 4.27 -14.39
C LEU A 395 18.84 4.65 -15.08
N ASN A 396 19.96 4.69 -14.36
CA ASN A 396 21.26 4.96 -14.98
C ASN A 396 21.70 3.86 -15.95
N ALA A 397 21.41 2.59 -15.63
CA ALA A 397 21.71 1.48 -16.53
C ALA A 397 20.88 1.56 -17.82
N ALA A 398 19.57 1.78 -17.71
CA ALA A 398 18.69 1.96 -18.86
C ALA A 398 19.08 3.17 -19.71
N PHE A 399 19.51 4.27 -19.07
CA PHE A 399 19.96 5.44 -19.79
C PHE A 399 21.28 5.20 -20.54
N ALA A 400 22.24 4.51 -19.91
CA ALA A 400 23.47 4.10 -20.57
C ALA A 400 23.20 3.21 -21.79
N ASP A 401 22.32 2.21 -21.65
CA ASP A 401 21.92 1.32 -22.74
C ASP A 401 21.24 2.08 -23.89
N LEU A 402 20.37 3.06 -23.58
CA LEU A 402 19.77 3.96 -24.57
C LEU A 402 20.84 4.75 -25.36
N LEU A 403 21.84 5.31 -24.66
CA LEU A 403 22.91 6.07 -25.30
C LEU A 403 23.82 5.18 -26.17
N ASP A 404 24.11 3.96 -25.73
CA ASP A 404 24.87 2.97 -26.51
C ASP A 404 24.10 2.51 -27.76
N ALA A 405 22.79 2.24 -27.63
CA ALA A 405 21.93 1.93 -28.77
C ALA A 405 21.86 3.09 -29.77
N LYS A 406 21.81 4.33 -29.28
CA LYS A 406 21.87 5.54 -30.10
C LYS A 406 23.19 5.66 -30.85
N ALA A 407 24.32 5.41 -30.19
CA ALA A 407 25.62 5.41 -30.83
C ALA A 407 25.70 4.32 -31.93
N HIS A 408 25.27 3.10 -31.60
CA HIS A 408 25.24 1.97 -32.53
C HIS A 408 24.39 2.26 -33.77
N PHE A 409 23.20 2.82 -33.58
CA PHE A 409 22.33 3.25 -34.67
C PHE A 409 23.03 4.21 -35.65
N TYR A 410 23.73 5.23 -35.13
CA TYR A 410 24.44 6.19 -35.98
C TYR A 410 25.66 5.59 -36.70
N GLU A 411 26.34 4.63 -36.08
CA GLU A 411 27.45 3.90 -36.71
C GLU A 411 26.95 3.06 -37.90
N MET A 412 25.85 2.33 -37.71
CA MET A 412 25.32 1.40 -38.71
C MET A 412 24.61 2.11 -39.86
N THR A 413 23.90 3.20 -39.59
CA THR A 413 23.19 3.97 -40.63
C THR A 413 24.12 4.88 -41.45
N GLY A 414 25.39 5.04 -41.05
CA GLY A 414 26.33 5.94 -41.70
C GLY A 414 25.94 7.43 -41.59
N ALA A 415 24.97 7.76 -40.73
CA ALA A 415 24.56 9.13 -40.44
C ALA A 415 25.65 9.93 -39.69
N GLY A 416 26.74 9.28 -39.25
CA GLY A 416 27.90 9.90 -38.62
C GLY A 416 29.11 10.12 -39.54
N THR A 417 29.17 11.23 -40.27
CA THR A 417 30.48 11.85 -40.63
C THR A 417 30.59 13.34 -40.32
N THR A 418 29.55 13.97 -39.78
CA THR A 418 29.68 15.28 -39.13
C THR A 418 28.97 15.22 -37.79
N PRO A 419 29.70 14.95 -36.68
CA PRO A 419 29.11 15.09 -35.38
C PRO A 419 28.65 16.55 -35.23
N PRO A 420 27.42 16.82 -34.77
CA PRO A 420 27.08 18.15 -34.31
C PRO A 420 28.10 18.54 -33.22
N PRO A 421 28.52 19.80 -33.14
CA PRO A 421 29.48 20.22 -32.13
C PRO A 421 28.92 19.85 -30.76
N VAL A 422 29.61 18.94 -30.06
CA VAL A 422 29.32 18.62 -28.66
C VAL A 422 29.41 19.95 -27.91
N GLN A 423 28.26 20.47 -27.47
CA GLN A 423 28.28 21.57 -26.53
C GLN A 423 28.87 20.99 -25.24
N ALA A 424 29.97 21.59 -24.77
CA ALA A 424 30.78 21.09 -23.66
C ALA A 424 30.03 21.06 -22.31
N ASP A 425 28.76 21.47 -22.30
CA ASP A 425 27.96 21.64 -21.10
C ASP A 425 27.27 20.33 -20.67
N THR A 426 27.14 19.33 -21.55
CA THR A 426 26.47 18.05 -21.24
C THR A 426 27.39 17.02 -20.57
N LEU A 427 28.72 17.13 -20.72
CA LEU A 427 29.67 16.13 -20.18
C LEU A 427 29.96 16.30 -18.68
N ILE A 428 29.35 17.26 -17.98
CA ILE A 428 29.70 17.60 -16.60
C ILE A 428 28.68 17.09 -15.56
N ILE A 429 27.49 16.63 -15.94
CA ILE A 429 26.42 16.34 -14.96
C ILE A 429 26.41 14.88 -14.46
N VAL A 430 27.14 13.94 -15.08
CA VAL A 430 27.35 12.60 -14.47
C VAL A 430 28.25 12.65 -13.21
N ALA A 431 28.93 13.79 -12.97
CA ALA A 431 29.74 14.00 -11.77
C ALA A 431 29.04 14.83 -10.67
N GLY A 432 27.81 15.31 -10.91
CA GLY A 432 27.15 16.30 -10.04
C GLY A 432 26.49 15.73 -8.78
N ALA A 433 25.69 14.67 -8.90
CA ALA A 433 24.97 14.08 -7.76
C ALA A 433 25.61 12.78 -7.26
N ALA A 434 25.96 11.85 -8.16
CA ALA A 434 26.66 10.61 -7.80
C ALA A 434 28.17 10.81 -7.52
N GLY A 435 28.78 11.85 -8.11
CA GLY A 435 30.19 12.18 -7.91
C GLY A 435 30.52 12.63 -6.49
N GLY A 436 29.56 13.21 -5.75
CA GLY A 436 29.73 13.55 -4.33
C GLY A 436 29.94 12.31 -3.45
N ILE A 437 29.23 11.22 -3.75
CA ILE A 437 29.34 9.95 -3.01
C ILE A 437 30.62 9.21 -3.37
N VAL A 438 31.01 9.18 -4.66
CA VAL A 438 32.24 8.49 -5.10
C VAL A 438 33.51 9.27 -4.72
N VAL A 439 33.50 10.61 -4.81
CA VAL A 439 34.63 11.45 -4.37
C VAL A 439 34.70 11.51 -2.83
N GLY A 440 33.56 11.49 -2.13
CA GLY A 440 33.50 11.35 -0.67
C GLY A 440 34.09 10.03 -0.17
N LEU A 441 33.79 8.90 -0.84
CA LEU A 441 34.38 7.59 -0.54
C LEU A 441 35.89 7.54 -0.84
N LEU A 442 36.34 8.12 -1.96
CA LEU A 442 37.77 8.15 -2.30
C LEU A 442 38.59 9.05 -1.37
N LEU A 443 38.05 10.20 -0.94
CA LEU A 443 38.70 11.07 0.05
C LEU A 443 38.66 10.47 1.46
N GLY A 444 37.58 9.78 1.85
CA GLY A 444 37.49 9.04 3.12
C GLY A 444 38.54 7.93 3.24
N VAL A 445 38.77 7.18 2.16
CA VAL A 445 39.80 6.12 2.11
C VAL A 445 41.23 6.69 2.12
N LEU A 446 41.45 7.88 1.56
CA LEU A 446 42.76 8.54 1.56
C LEU A 446 43.08 9.22 2.90
N VAL A 447 42.09 9.74 3.63
CA VAL A 447 42.27 10.33 4.96
C VAL A 447 42.37 9.25 6.04
N GLY A 448 41.68 8.12 5.90
CA GLY A 448 41.78 6.96 6.79
C GLY A 448 43.13 6.23 6.75
N ARG A 449 43.97 6.48 5.74
CA ARG A 449 45.33 5.92 5.62
C ARG A 449 46.45 6.81 6.14
N ARG A 450 46.12 7.96 6.75
CA ARG A 450 47.08 8.90 7.36
C ARG A 450 46.85 9.17 8.85
N ARG A 451 46.19 8.27 9.56
CA ARG A 451 46.22 8.22 11.04
C ARG A 451 46.79 6.90 11.52
#